data_AF-A0A921CJV8-F1
#
_entry.id   AF-A0A921CJV8-F1
#
_cell.length_a   1.000
_cell.length_b   1.000
_cell.length_c   1.000
_cell.angle_alpha   90.00
_cell.angle_beta   90.00
_cell.angle_gamma   90.00
#
_symmetry.space_group_name_H-M   'P 1'
#
loop_
_entity.id
_entity.type
_entity.pdbx_description
1 polymer ?
#
loop_
_entity_poly.entity_id
_entity_poly.type
_entity_poly.pdbx_seq_one_letter_code
_entity_poly.pdbx_strand_id
1 'polypeptide(L)'
;MAEAERRGGESPTLGGAETAKEQETRLKPSTIAIDGPAASGKSTIGELLARHLGYLYFDTGVMYRAVTWAALQRGIPIEDEAAVTALAERLRIDVTPPTVDDG
;
A
#
# COMPACT_ATOMS: atom_id res chain seq x y z
N MET A 1 26.93 -71.99 11.33
CA MET A 1 25.47 -72.24 11.41
C MET A 1 24.83 -71.07 12.12
N ALA A 2 23.61 -70.69 11.70
CA ALA A 2 22.80 -69.53 12.06
C ALA A 2 23.25 -68.20 11.40
N GLU A 3 22.40 -67.33 10.86
CA GLU A 3 21.03 -67.34 10.33
C GLU A 3 20.82 -65.90 9.81
N ALA A 4 20.24 -65.69 8.63
CA ALA A 4 19.50 -64.46 8.34
C ALA A 4 18.64 -64.64 7.09
N GLU A 5 17.34 -64.67 7.35
CA GLU A 5 16.21 -64.76 6.43
C GLU A 5 16.10 -63.52 5.52
N ARG A 6 15.75 -63.71 4.23
CA ARG A 6 14.46 -63.33 3.57
C ARG A 6 13.98 -61.91 3.92
N ARG A 7 13.66 -61.00 3.00
CA ARG A 7 12.92 -61.04 1.72
C ARG A 7 13.18 -59.69 1.03
N GLY A 8 13.29 -59.63 -0.29
CA GLY A 8 12.14 -59.34 -1.15
C GLY A 8 12.29 -57.91 -1.69
N GLY A 9 12.69 -57.79 -2.96
CA GLY A 9 12.84 -56.49 -3.61
C GLY A 9 11.50 -55.91 -4.05
N GLU A 10 11.44 -54.58 -4.08
CA GLU A 10 10.75 -53.78 -5.09
C GLU A 10 11.16 -52.31 -4.88
N SER A 11 11.66 -51.69 -5.95
CA SER A 11 11.75 -50.23 -6.15
C SER A 11 10.74 -49.86 -7.24
N PRO A 12 10.39 -48.59 -7.48
CA PRO A 12 10.37 -47.40 -6.61
C PRO A 12 8.99 -46.69 -6.66
N THR A 13 8.65 -45.84 -5.69
CA THR A 13 7.72 -44.72 -5.98
C THR A 13 8.20 -43.42 -5.36
N LEU A 14 8.26 -42.43 -6.24
CA LEU A 14 8.57 -41.03 -6.02
C LEU A 14 7.54 -40.43 -5.05
N GLY A 15 8.02 -39.85 -3.95
CA GLY A 15 7.20 -39.12 -2.99
C GLY A 15 7.99 -37.94 -2.46
N GLY A 16 8.10 -36.88 -3.28
CA GLY A 16 8.71 -35.62 -2.89
C GLY A 16 7.90 -34.96 -1.77
N ALA A 17 8.26 -35.26 -0.52
CA ALA A 17 7.78 -34.58 0.67
C ALA A 17 8.88 -33.70 1.31
N GLU A 18 10.01 -33.53 0.62
CA GLU A 18 11.08 -32.58 0.99
C GLU A 18 11.32 -31.58 -0.13
N THR A 19 10.25 -30.92 -0.57
CA THR A 19 10.38 -29.51 -0.89
C THR A 19 9.61 -28.78 0.17
N ALA A 20 10.25 -28.68 1.34
CA ALA A 20 10.05 -27.55 2.21
C ALA A 20 10.24 -26.32 1.33
N LYS A 21 9.14 -25.87 0.71
CA LYS A 21 9.03 -24.54 0.17
C LYS A 21 9.22 -23.67 1.39
N GLU A 22 10.48 -23.31 1.64
CA GLU A 22 10.87 -21.97 2.01
C GLU A 22 10.18 -21.04 1.01
N GLN A 23 8.86 -20.90 1.17
CA GLN A 23 8.17 -19.72 0.76
C GLN A 23 8.72 -18.69 1.72
N GLU A 24 9.87 -18.15 1.32
CA GLU A 24 10.35 -16.84 1.68
C GLU A 24 9.08 -15.99 1.87
N THR A 25 8.66 -15.83 3.12
CA THR A 25 7.50 -15.03 3.47
C THR A 25 7.92 -13.64 3.06
N ARG A 26 7.64 -13.28 1.81
CA ARG A 26 7.98 -12.00 1.24
C ARG A 26 7.11 -11.02 2.00
N LEU A 27 7.70 -10.46 3.05
CA LEU A 27 7.05 -9.51 3.94
C LEU A 27 6.45 -8.44 3.06
N LYS A 28 5.12 -8.31 3.10
CA LYS A 28 4.43 -7.24 2.38
C LYS A 28 4.90 -5.91 2.98
N PRO A 29 5.30 -4.91 2.17
CA PRO A 29 5.75 -3.63 2.68
C PRO A 29 4.62 -2.95 3.44
N SER A 30 4.89 -2.33 4.60
CA SER A 30 3.84 -1.65 5.38
C SER A 30 3.25 -0.44 4.67
N THR A 31 4.01 0.19 3.78
CA THR A 31 3.61 1.40 3.03
C THR A 31 4.13 1.32 1.60
N ILE A 32 3.34 1.80 0.64
CA ILE A 32 3.70 1.91 -0.78
C ILE A 32 3.50 3.37 -1.19
N ALA A 33 4.55 3.99 -1.76
CA ALA A 33 4.46 5.31 -2.39
C ALA A 33 4.25 5.16 -3.91
N ILE A 34 3.42 6.04 -4.49
CA ILE A 34 3.10 6.03 -5.92
C ILE A 34 3.29 7.44 -6.47
N ASP A 35 4.38 7.65 -7.20
CA ASP A 35 4.79 8.95 -7.74
C ASP A 35 4.78 8.98 -9.27
N GLY A 36 4.61 10.18 -9.82
CA GLY A 36 4.53 10.40 -11.27
C GLY A 36 3.76 11.69 -11.62
N PRO A 37 3.81 12.13 -12.89
CA PRO A 37 3.27 13.41 -13.31
C PRO A 37 1.74 13.51 -13.12
N ALA A 38 1.21 14.74 -13.11
CA ALA A 38 -0.24 14.95 -13.06
C ALA A 38 -0.96 14.19 -14.21
N ALA A 39 -2.18 13.73 -13.95
CA ALA A 39 -3.01 12.99 -14.90
C ALA A 39 -2.44 11.63 -15.40
N SER A 40 -1.42 11.07 -14.76
CA SER A 40 -0.88 9.74 -15.12
C SER A 40 -1.67 8.55 -14.56
N GLY A 41 -2.83 8.78 -13.93
CA GLY A 41 -3.69 7.71 -13.37
C GLY A 41 -3.25 7.14 -12.00
N LYS A 42 -2.36 7.83 -11.27
CA LYS A 42 -1.83 7.36 -9.97
C LYS A 42 -2.92 7.10 -8.93
N SER A 43 -3.91 7.98 -8.85
CA SER A 43 -4.99 7.84 -7.87
C SER A 43 -5.83 6.61 -8.18
N THR A 44 -6.23 6.44 -9.44
CA THR A 44 -6.97 5.27 -9.91
C THR A 44 -6.20 3.97 -9.65
N ILE A 45 -4.92 3.87 -10.06
CA ILE A 45 -4.16 2.64 -9.84
C ILE A 45 -3.82 2.42 -8.36
N GLY A 46 -3.62 3.49 -7.59
CA GLY A 46 -3.33 3.45 -6.17
C GLY A 46 -4.52 2.94 -5.36
N GLU A 47 -5.73 3.39 -5.68
CA GLU A 47 -6.95 2.89 -5.05
C GLU A 47 -7.19 1.42 -5.40
N LEU A 48 -7.07 1.04 -6.68
CA LEU A 48 -7.23 -0.35 -7.12
C LEU A 48 -6.21 -1.28 -6.47
N LEU A 49 -4.95 -0.84 -6.39
CA LEU A 49 -3.87 -1.59 -5.73
C LEU A 49 -4.12 -1.73 -4.24
N ALA A 50 -4.52 -0.64 -3.57
CA ALA A 50 -4.80 -0.65 -2.14
C ALA A 50 -5.96 -1.60 -1.82
N ARG A 51 -7.05 -1.55 -2.60
CA ARG A 51 -8.17 -2.49 -2.48
C ARG A 51 -7.74 -3.94 -2.71
N HIS A 52 -6.91 -4.20 -3.71
CA HIS A 52 -6.41 -5.55 -4.00
C HIS A 52 -5.52 -6.10 -2.88
N LEU A 53 -4.72 -5.25 -2.24
CA LEU A 53 -3.78 -5.66 -1.19
C LEU A 53 -4.35 -5.56 0.23
N GLY A 54 -5.51 -4.92 0.43
CA GLY A 54 -6.11 -4.65 1.74
C GLY A 54 -5.47 -3.47 2.47
N TYR A 55 -4.99 -2.46 1.73
CA TYR A 55 -4.32 -1.27 2.27
C TYR A 55 -5.29 -0.09 2.30
N LEU A 56 -4.99 0.88 3.16
CA LEU A 56 -5.58 2.22 3.06
C LEU A 56 -4.93 2.96 1.88
N TYR A 57 -5.76 3.47 0.96
CA TYR A 57 -5.31 4.45 -0.01
C TYR A 57 -5.35 5.85 0.60
N PHE A 58 -4.29 6.64 0.43
CA PHE A 58 -4.19 7.99 0.96
C PHE A 58 -3.72 8.96 -0.13
N ASP A 59 -4.64 9.79 -0.64
CA ASP A 59 -4.32 10.89 -1.57
C ASP A 59 -3.73 12.07 -0.78
N THR A 60 -2.40 12.18 -0.73
CA THR A 60 -1.72 13.31 -0.09
C THR A 60 -2.14 14.66 -0.69
N GLY A 61 -2.57 14.69 -1.95
CA GLY A 61 -3.04 15.88 -2.64
C GLY A 61 -4.28 16.50 -1.99
N VAL A 62 -5.13 15.71 -1.32
CA VAL A 62 -6.31 16.25 -0.62
C VAL A 62 -5.93 17.21 0.50
N MET A 63 -4.82 16.95 1.21
CA MET A 63 -4.33 17.82 2.28
C MET A 63 -3.86 19.16 1.73
N TYR A 64 -3.08 19.15 0.64
CA TYR A 64 -2.63 20.38 -0.02
C TYR A 64 -3.81 21.20 -0.53
N ARG A 65 -4.80 20.56 -1.16
CA ARG A 65 -6.02 21.23 -1.63
C ARG A 65 -6.82 21.83 -0.47
N ALA A 66 -6.94 21.14 0.67
CA ALA A 66 -7.64 21.64 1.85
C ALA A 66 -6.97 22.88 2.44
N VAL A 67 -5.63 22.89 2.56
CA VAL A 67 -4.87 24.06 3.03
C VAL A 67 -5.04 25.24 2.08
N THR A 68 -4.89 25.01 0.76
CA THR A 68 -5.10 26.05 -0.26
C THR A 68 -6.50 26.63 -0.19
N TRP A 69 -7.53 25.78 -0.11
CA TRP A 69 -8.91 26.24 0.02
C TRP A 69 -9.10 27.08 1.29
N ALA A 70 -8.57 26.65 2.43
CA ALA A 70 -8.65 27.41 3.67
C ALA A 70 -7.94 28.78 3.59
N ALA A 71 -6.79 28.85 2.90
CA ALA A 71 -6.07 30.11 2.67
C ALA A 71 -6.92 31.08 1.83
N LEU A 72 -7.48 30.60 0.72
CA LEU A 72 -8.36 31.38 -0.16
C LEU A 72 -9.60 31.88 0.58
N GLN A 73 -10.25 31.03 1.39
CA GLN A 73 -11.42 31.43 2.19
C GLN A 73 -11.12 32.49 3.24
N ARG A 74 -9.87 32.54 3.74
CA ARG A 74 -9.42 33.51 4.76
C ARG A 74 -8.77 34.75 4.15
N GLY A 75 -8.68 34.84 2.82
CA GLY A 75 -8.00 35.93 2.13
C GLY A 75 -6.52 36.02 2.44
N ILE A 76 -5.88 34.91 2.82
CA ILE A 76 -4.43 34.85 3.04
C ILE A 76 -3.77 34.80 1.65
N PRO A 77 -2.85 35.73 1.31
CA PRO A 77 -2.10 35.67 0.06
C PRO A 77 -1.33 34.36 -0.04
N ILE A 78 -1.47 33.63 -1.16
CA ILE A 78 -0.81 32.33 -1.34
C ILE A 78 0.69 32.47 -1.55
N GLU A 79 1.15 33.68 -1.90
CA GLU A 79 2.55 34.06 -2.01
C GLU A 79 3.19 34.35 -0.64
N ASP A 80 2.39 34.53 0.42
CA ASP A 80 2.89 34.69 1.79
C ASP A 80 3.15 33.31 2.43
N GLU A 81 4.34 32.79 2.17
CA GLU A 81 4.79 31.49 2.66
C GLU A 81 4.67 31.36 4.19
N ALA A 82 4.99 32.42 4.94
CA ALA A 82 4.95 32.39 6.40
C ALA A 82 3.50 32.30 6.91
N ALA A 83 2.58 33.07 6.33
CA ALA A 83 1.17 33.03 6.70
C ALA A 83 0.51 31.69 6.32
N VAL A 84 0.82 31.14 5.14
CA VAL A 84 0.32 29.83 4.70
C VAL A 84 0.87 28.70 5.57
N THR A 85 2.15 28.76 5.94
CA THR A 85 2.76 27.77 6.86
C THR A 85 2.05 27.78 8.21
N ALA A 86 1.87 28.97 8.79
CA ALA A 86 1.23 29.10 10.08
C ALA A 86 -0.28 28.73 10.05
N LEU A 87 -0.92 28.85 8.89
CA LEU A 87 -2.25 28.28 8.65
C LEU A 87 -2.20 26.75 8.67
N ALA A 88 -1.30 26.14 7.90
CA ALA A 88 -1.19 24.70 7.77
C ALA A 88 -0.92 24.01 9.13
N GLU A 89 -0.10 24.60 9.99
CA GLU A 89 0.20 24.08 11.33
C GLU A 89 -1.02 24.06 12.27
N ARG A 90 -1.99 24.97 12.06
CA ARG A 90 -3.14 25.15 12.95
C ARG A 90 -4.44 24.56 12.39
N LEU A 91 -4.47 24.29 11.09
CA LEU A 91 -5.66 23.77 10.42
C LEU A 91 -5.91 22.33 10.85
N ARG A 92 -7.13 22.05 11.30
CA ARG A 92 -7.58 20.68 11.55
C ARG A 92 -8.24 20.15 10.28
N ILE A 93 -7.76 19.01 9.79
CA ILE A 93 -8.25 18.35 8.59
C ILE A 93 -8.65 16.92 8.98
N ASP A 94 -9.93 16.61 8.85
CA ASP A 94 -10.43 15.26 8.96
C ASP A 94 -10.52 14.66 7.55
N VAL A 95 -9.73 13.62 7.30
CA VAL A 95 -9.76 12.90 6.02
C VAL A 95 -10.67 11.69 6.17
N THR A 96 -11.80 11.71 5.47
CA THR A 96 -12.79 10.62 5.46
C THR A 96 -12.81 9.94 4.10
N PRO A 97 -13.41 8.74 3.98
CA PRO A 97 -13.72 8.17 2.68
C PRO A 97 -14.51 9.16 1.81
N PRO A 98 -14.34 9.11 0.48
CA PRO A 98 -15.08 9.98 -0.43
C PRO A 98 -16.58 9.79 -0.25
N THR A 99 -17.32 10.91 -0.16
CA THR A 99 -18.78 10.91 -0.07
C THR A 99 -19.45 10.90 -1.44
N VAL A 100 -18.69 11.20 -2.50
CA VAL A 100 -19.11 11.19 -3.91
C VAL A 100 -18.03 10.45 -4.68
N ASP A 101 -18.44 9.56 -5.57
CA ASP A 101 -17.55 8.87 -6.51
C ASP A 101 -17.48 9.73 -7.79
N ASP A 102 -16.42 10.52 -7.93
CA ASP A 102 -16.17 11.42 -9.06
C ASP A 102 -15.08 10.92 -10.02
N GLY A 103 -14.61 9.67 -9.85
CA GLY A 103 -13.63 8.99 -10.70
C GLY A 103 -12.18 9.14 -10.26
#